data_AF-A0A662VCS4-F1
#
_entry.id   AF-A0A662VCS4-F1
#
_cell.length_a   1.000
_cell.length_b   1.000
_cell.length_c   1.000
_cell.angle_alpha   90.00
_cell.angle_beta   90.00
_cell.angle_gamma   90.00
#
_symmetry.space_group_name_H-M   'P 1'
#
loop_
_entity.id
_entity.type
_entity.pdbx_description
1 polymer ?
#
loop_
_entity_poly.entity_id
_entity_poly.type
_entity_poly.pdbx_seq_one_letter_code
_entity_poly.pdbx_strand_id
1 'polypeptide(L)'
;MTRIYVASPDEIVDGLVTDIYFVRTKKILKEKKIRKKVRMEFHTTSLPRGYEWAVYAGLEEILHVLKGKPVTVYSLPEGTLFKAGEPLMIIEGYYD
;
A
#
# COMPACT_ATOMS: atom_id res chain seq x y z
N MET A 1 -5.51 -29.63 -15.42
CA MET A 1 -6.47 -28.60 -14.98
C MET A 1 -6.01 -27.27 -15.54
N THR A 2 -6.88 -26.56 -16.24
CA THR A 2 -6.59 -25.19 -16.70
C THR A 2 -6.55 -24.29 -15.47
N ARG A 3 -5.39 -23.73 -15.14
CA ARG A 3 -5.20 -22.85 -13.99
C ARG A 3 -5.60 -21.43 -14.40
N ILE A 4 -6.45 -20.78 -13.59
CA ILE A 4 -6.72 -19.35 -13.75
C ILE A 4 -5.50 -18.59 -13.21
N TYR A 5 -4.97 -17.65 -13.99
CA TYR A 5 -3.81 -16.84 -13.64
C TYR A 5 -4.21 -15.66 -12.74
N VAL A 6 -4.67 -15.97 -11.54
CA VAL A 6 -5.02 -14.99 -10.49
C VAL A 6 -4.24 -15.27 -9.22
N ALA A 7 -3.96 -14.22 -8.47
CA ALA A 7 -3.39 -14.32 -7.15
C ALA A 7 -4.46 -14.77 -6.15
N SER A 8 -4.09 -15.69 -5.27
CA SER A 8 -4.85 -16.03 -4.08
C SER A 8 -4.71 -14.94 -3.00
N PRO A 9 -5.65 -14.84 -2.06
CA PRO A 9 -5.53 -13.93 -0.92
C PRO A 9 -4.23 -14.12 -0.13
N ASP A 10 -3.79 -15.38 0.06
CA ASP A 10 -2.54 -15.69 0.76
C ASP A 10 -1.31 -15.18 -0.01
N GLU A 11 -1.28 -15.35 -1.33
CA GLU A 11 -0.22 -14.79 -2.18
C GLU A 11 -0.13 -13.25 -2.06
N ILE A 12 -1.26 -12.56 -1.83
CA ILE A 12 -1.30 -11.11 -1.60
C ILE A 12 -0.78 -10.75 -0.20
N VAL A 13 -1.28 -11.41 0.85
CA VAL A 13 -0.90 -11.13 2.25
C VAL A 13 0.57 -11.44 2.53
N ASP A 14 1.10 -12.49 1.89
CA ASP A 14 2.52 -12.89 1.96
C ASP A 14 3.43 -12.02 1.07
N GLY A 15 2.85 -11.13 0.26
CA GLY A 15 3.59 -10.20 -0.60
C GLY A 15 4.24 -10.86 -1.81
N LEU A 16 3.74 -12.00 -2.27
CA LEU A 16 4.27 -12.74 -3.42
C LEU A 16 3.95 -12.05 -4.76
N VAL A 17 2.98 -11.15 -4.78
CA VAL A 17 2.57 -10.34 -5.94
C VAL A 17 3.13 -8.91 -5.93
N THR A 18 4.22 -8.70 -5.19
CA THR A 18 4.94 -7.41 -5.18
C THR A 18 5.94 -7.30 -6.32
N ASP A 19 6.29 -6.07 -6.69
CA ASP A 19 7.40 -5.83 -7.61
C ASP A 19 8.72 -6.28 -7.01
N ILE A 20 9.52 -7.03 -7.78
CA ILE A 20 10.76 -7.67 -7.31
C ILE A 20 11.77 -6.68 -6.69
N TYR A 21 11.72 -5.40 -7.04
CA TYR A 21 12.62 -4.40 -6.49
C TYR A 21 12.38 -4.18 -4.99
N PHE A 22 11.16 -4.37 -4.47
CA PHE A 22 10.88 -4.28 -3.04
C PHE A 22 11.59 -5.40 -2.26
N VAL A 23 11.51 -6.63 -2.76
CA VAL A 23 12.21 -7.80 -2.17
C VAL A 23 13.72 -7.57 -2.14
N ARG A 24 14.28 -7.09 -3.26
CA ARG A 24 15.71 -6.76 -3.37
C ARG A 24 16.12 -5.63 -2.43
N THR A 25 15.29 -4.60 -2.32
CA THR A 25 15.52 -3.46 -1.42
C THR A 25 15.54 -3.90 0.04
N LYS A 26 14.55 -4.68 0.46
CA LYS A 26 14.49 -5.27 1.81
C LYS A 26 15.74 -6.10 2.14
N LYS A 27 16.21 -6.91 1.19
CA LYS A 27 17.46 -7.68 1.34
C LYS A 27 18.67 -6.75 1.58
N ILE A 28 18.81 -5.70 0.76
CA ILE A 28 19.91 -4.73 0.89
C ILE A 28 19.86 -4.01 2.24
N LEU A 29 18.68 -3.58 2.69
CA LEU A 29 18.51 -2.91 3.98
C LEU A 29 18.93 -3.81 5.14
N LYS A 30 18.51 -5.08 5.12
CA LYS A 30 18.89 -6.09 6.12
C LYS A 30 20.40 -6.34 6.15
N GLU A 31 21.02 -6.54 4.98
CA GLU A 31 22.47 -6.78 4.87
C GLU A 31 23.28 -5.57 5.32
N LYS A 32 22.82 -4.36 5.00
CA LYS A 32 23.46 -3.10 5.43
C LYS A 32 23.07 -2.67 6.84
N LYS A 33 22.23 -3.43 7.55
CA LYS A 33 21.69 -3.11 8.89
C LYS A 33 21.04 -1.72 8.95
N ILE A 34 20.39 -1.31 7.86
CA ILE A 34 19.67 -0.04 7.78
C ILE A 34 18.22 -0.28 8.19
N ARG A 35 17.88 0.18 9.39
CA ARG A 35 16.51 0.17 9.91
C ARG A 35 16.05 1.59 10.19
N LYS A 36 15.06 2.06 9.44
CA LYS A 36 14.57 3.45 9.53
C LYS A 36 13.07 3.47 9.67
N LYS A 37 12.59 4.29 10.61
CA LYS A 37 11.17 4.62 10.74
C LYS A 37 10.83 5.66 9.68
N VAL A 38 9.80 5.41 8.90
CA VAL A 38 9.36 6.26 7.79
C VAL A 38 7.86 6.52 7.88
N ARG A 39 7.39 7.54 7.17
CA ARG A 39 5.97 7.80 6.89
C ARG A 39 5.79 7.80 5.38
N MET A 40 4.98 6.89 4.89
CA MET A 40 4.65 6.78 3.47
C MET A 40 3.26 7.35 3.25
N GLU A 41 3.16 8.37 2.41
CA GLU A 41 1.89 9.03 2.06
C GLU A 41 1.37 8.51 0.73
N PHE A 42 0.06 8.30 0.65
CA PHE A 42 -0.65 7.84 -0.53
C PHE A 42 -1.59 8.95 -1.01
N HIS A 43 -1.34 9.43 -2.23
CA HIS A 43 -2.18 10.39 -2.94
C HIS A 43 -2.13 10.08 -4.44
N THR A 44 -3.05 10.67 -5.19
CA THR A 44 -3.02 10.62 -6.66
C THR A 44 -2.45 11.92 -7.20
N THR A 45 -1.66 11.87 -8.28
CA THR A 45 -1.17 13.09 -8.95
C THR A 45 -2.16 13.64 -9.96
N SER A 46 -3.08 12.80 -10.45
CA SER A 46 -4.15 13.15 -11.38
C SER A 46 -5.31 12.18 -11.27
N LEU A 47 -6.48 12.58 -11.75
CA LEU A 47 -7.68 11.74 -11.81
C LEU A 47 -8.04 11.41 -13.28
N PRO A 48 -8.64 10.25 -13.55
CA PRO A 48 -9.02 9.87 -14.92
C PRO A 48 -9.95 10.89 -15.58
N ARG A 49 -9.87 11.01 -16.91
CA ARG A 49 -10.81 11.81 -17.74
C ARG A 49 -10.95 13.28 -17.33
N GLY A 50 -9.97 13.85 -16.62
CA GLY A 50 -10.01 15.23 -16.16
C GLY A 50 -10.99 15.47 -15.01
N TYR A 51 -11.32 14.44 -14.23
CA TYR A 51 -12.18 14.59 -13.05
C TYR A 51 -11.56 15.52 -12.01
N GLU A 52 -12.41 16.33 -11.39
CA GLU A 52 -12.00 17.24 -10.32
C GLU A 52 -11.99 16.57 -8.95
N TRP A 53 -12.73 15.46 -8.80
CA TRP A 53 -12.83 14.68 -7.56
C TRP A 53 -13.06 13.19 -7.84
N ALA A 54 -12.77 12.35 -6.85
CA ALA A 54 -13.05 10.91 -6.86
C ALA A 54 -13.50 10.43 -5.48
N VAL A 55 -14.07 9.23 -5.42
CA VAL A 55 -14.46 8.56 -4.16
C VAL A 55 -13.31 7.68 -3.70
N TYR A 56 -12.86 7.85 -2.46
CA TYR A 56 -11.85 6.98 -1.85
C TYR A 56 -12.47 5.62 -1.50
N ALA A 57 -11.89 4.51 -1.99
CA ALA A 57 -12.39 3.14 -1.81
C ALA A 57 -11.24 2.12 -1.70
N GLY A 58 -11.48 0.98 -1.04
CA GLY A 58 -10.51 -0.11 -0.89
C GLY A 58 -9.70 -0.07 0.41
N LEU A 59 -10.07 0.78 1.37
CA LEU A 59 -9.42 0.87 2.68
C LEU A 59 -9.60 -0.42 3.48
N GLU A 60 -10.77 -1.06 3.40
CA GLU A 60 -11.03 -2.33 4.10
C GLU A 60 -10.00 -3.42 3.72
N GLU A 61 -9.74 -3.61 2.43
CA GLU A 61 -8.78 -4.60 1.93
C GLU A 61 -7.34 -4.26 2.37
N ILE A 62 -6.96 -2.99 2.35
CA ILE A 62 -5.65 -2.54 2.84
C ILE A 62 -5.48 -2.85 4.33
N LEU A 63 -6.50 -2.56 5.14
CA LEU A 63 -6.48 -2.87 6.57
C LEU A 63 -6.40 -4.37 6.84
N HIS A 64 -7.03 -5.20 6.00
CA HIS A 64 -6.90 -6.65 6.06
C HIS A 64 -5.45 -7.08 5.78
N VAL A 65 -4.83 -6.57 4.71
CA VAL A 65 -3.44 -6.88 4.34
C VAL A 65 -2.44 -6.44 5.42
N LEU A 66 -2.67 -5.30 6.07
CA LEU A 66 -1.75 -4.76 7.08
C LEU A 66 -2.01 -5.26 8.51
N LYS A 67 -3.07 -6.03 8.73
CA LYS A 67 -3.47 -6.53 10.05
C LYS A 67 -2.32 -7.33 10.70
N GLY A 68 -1.98 -6.97 11.94
CA GLY A 68 -0.92 -7.63 12.70
C GLY A 68 0.51 -7.26 12.31
N LYS A 69 0.72 -6.42 11.28
CA LYS A 69 2.04 -5.88 10.94
C LYS A 69 2.38 -4.70 11.89
N PRO A 70 3.67 -4.48 12.24
CA PRO A 70 4.09 -3.46 13.19
C PRO A 70 4.12 -2.05 12.56
N VAL A 71 2.96 -1.59 12.09
CA VAL A 71 2.76 -0.30 11.43
C VAL A 71 1.52 0.40 11.99
N THR A 72 1.52 1.73 11.93
CA THR A 72 0.34 2.55 12.21
C THR A 72 -0.22 3.09 10.90
N VAL A 73 -1.52 2.93 10.70
CA VAL A 73 -2.23 3.43 9.51
C VAL A 73 -3.10 4.60 9.92
N TYR A 74 -2.94 5.74 9.24
CA TYR A 74 -3.83 6.89 9.31
C TYR A 74 -4.52 7.01 7.97
N SER A 75 -5.83 7.24 7.92
CA SER A 75 -6.54 7.38 6.65
C SER A 75 -7.80 8.22 6.79
N LEU A 76 -8.22 8.85 5.70
CA LEU A 76 -9.58 9.35 5.56
C LEU A 76 -10.58 8.18 5.62
N PRO A 77 -11.83 8.41 6.06
CA PRO A 77 -12.86 7.38 5.97
C PRO A 77 -13.09 6.94 4.52
N GLU A 78 -13.32 5.65 4.30
CA GLU A 78 -13.79 5.16 3.01
C GLU A 78 -15.09 5.86 2.59
N GLY A 79 -15.24 6.15 1.30
CA GLY A 79 -16.33 6.94 0.74
C GLY A 79 -16.09 8.44 0.73
N THR A 80 -14.99 8.93 1.30
CA THR A 80 -14.63 10.36 1.26
C THR A 80 -14.38 10.83 -0.18
N LEU A 81 -14.93 11.98 -0.54
CA LEU A 81 -14.59 12.66 -1.80
C LEU A 81 -13.24 13.36 -1.66
N PHE A 82 -12.33 13.15 -2.62
CA PHE A 82 -11.00 13.73 -2.62
C PHE A 82 -10.60 14.27 -3.99
N LYS A 83 -9.60 15.17 -4.01
CA LYS A 83 -8.97 15.74 -5.22
C LYS A 83 -7.53 15.22 -5.39
N ALA A 84 -7.01 15.33 -6.61
CA ALA A 84 -5.59 15.04 -6.85
C ALA A 84 -4.68 15.90 -5.96
N GLY A 85 -3.63 15.29 -5.42
CA GLY A 85 -2.67 15.91 -4.50
C GLY A 85 -3.07 15.85 -3.02
N GLU A 86 -4.30 15.46 -2.69
CA GLU A 86 -4.72 15.31 -1.29
C GLU A 86 -4.20 13.98 -0.69
N PRO A 87 -3.59 14.01 0.51
CA PRO A 87 -3.16 12.79 1.20
C PRO A 87 -4.37 11.99 1.69
N LEU A 88 -4.48 10.74 1.26
CA LEU A 88 -5.62 9.86 1.59
C LEU A 88 -5.30 8.89 2.73
N MET A 89 -4.06 8.41 2.76
CA MET A 89 -3.57 7.45 3.73
C MET A 89 -2.10 7.70 4.03
N ILE A 90 -1.71 7.46 5.27
CA ILE A 90 -0.32 7.45 5.72
C ILE A 90 -0.05 6.13 6.44
N ILE A 91 1.03 5.47 6.07
CA ILE A 91 1.55 4.31 6.80
C ILE A 91 2.85 4.71 7.48
N GLU A 92 2.91 4.54 8.79
CA GLU A 92 4.09 4.80 9.61
C GLU A 92 4.65 3.50 10.19
N GLY A 93 5.95 3.25 10.01
CA GLY A 93 6.59 2.03 10.48
C GLY A 93 8.06 1.95 10.07
N TYR A 94 8.70 0.82 10.39
CA TYR A 94 10.01 0.49 9.83
C TYR A 94 9.86 0.02 8.39
N TYR A 95 10.76 0.48 7.51
CA TYR A 95 10.66 0.21 6.07
C TYR A 95 11.10 -1.22 5.68
N ASP A 96 11.99 -1.84 6.47
CA ASP A 96 12.53 -3.18 6.26
C ASP A 96 11.63 -4.33 6.76
#